data_AF-W8T1F7-F1
#
_entry.id   AF-W8T1F7-F1
#
_cell.length_a   1.000
_cell.length_b   1.000
_cell.length_c   1.000
_cell.angle_alpha   90.00
_cell.angle_beta   90.00
_cell.angle_gamma   90.00
#
_symmetry.space_group_name_H-M   'P 1'
#
loop_
_entity.id
_entity.type
_entity.pdbx_description
1 polymer ?
#
loop_
_entity_poly.entity_id
_entity_poly.type
_entity_poly.pdbx_seq_one_letter_code
_entity_poly.pdbx_strand_id
1 'polypeptide(L)'
;KWIETRSENLQSTGFARDYHMTAEIAADRDGKMQALRVKTLADHGAFNAAAQPTKFPAGLFSICTGSYDYPTAFCEVDGVYTNKAPGGIAYRCSFRVTEAAYLIERAVDVLALDLKMDPAELRRKNFIPTSKFPYKSSLGWTYDSGNYEAAMKVALDKIGYQQLRKEQEEKRKKGELMG
;
A
#
# COMPACT_ATOMS: atom_id res chain seq x y z
N LYS A 1 -2.49 29.72 -30.30
CA LYS A 1 -3.30 29.03 -29.26
C LYS A 1 -3.00 27.53 -29.37
N TRP A 2 -2.70 26.84 -28.27
CA TRP A 2 -2.49 25.38 -28.25
C TRP A 2 -3.58 24.73 -27.40
N ILE A 3 -4.21 23.67 -27.93
CA ILE A 3 -5.26 22.88 -27.28
C ILE A 3 -5.07 21.44 -27.75
N GLU A 4 -4.77 20.52 -26.84
CA GLU A 4 -4.64 19.10 -27.18
C GLU A 4 -6.00 18.41 -27.29
N THR A 5 -6.03 17.32 -28.04
CA THR A 5 -7.15 16.38 -28.08
C THR A 5 -7.09 15.39 -26.91
N ARG A 6 -8.19 14.65 -26.69
CA ARG A 6 -8.23 13.61 -25.64
C ARG A 6 -7.18 12.51 -25.87
N SER A 7 -6.96 12.11 -27.13
CA SER A 7 -6.00 11.05 -27.46
C SER A 7 -4.58 11.49 -27.14
N GLU A 8 -4.20 12.72 -27.47
CA GLU A 8 -2.92 13.32 -27.08
C GLU A 8 -2.79 13.33 -25.55
N ASN A 9 -3.78 13.87 -24.83
CA ASN A 9 -3.75 13.91 -23.37
C ASN A 9 -3.48 12.53 -22.74
N LEU A 10 -4.14 11.46 -23.20
CA LEU A 10 -3.96 10.12 -22.62
C LEU A 10 -2.64 9.46 -22.99
N GLN A 11 -2.05 9.79 -24.14
CA GLN A 11 -0.90 9.09 -24.70
C GLN A 11 0.43 9.79 -24.47
N SER A 12 0.44 11.11 -24.24
CA SER A 12 1.69 11.91 -24.20
C SER A 12 1.86 12.77 -22.95
N THR A 13 0.89 12.79 -22.03
CA THR A 13 1.01 13.48 -20.73
C THR A 13 1.42 12.51 -19.61
N GLY A 14 1.54 13.03 -18.38
CA GLY A 14 2.02 12.25 -17.23
C GLY A 14 1.12 11.07 -16.88
N PHE A 15 1.57 9.85 -17.15
CA PHE A 15 0.91 8.63 -16.67
C PHE A 15 1.01 8.48 -15.15
N ALA A 16 0.32 7.49 -14.57
CA ALA A 16 0.36 7.18 -13.14
C ALA A 16 0.67 5.68 -12.89
N ARG A 17 1.26 5.37 -11.73
CA ARG A 17 1.57 3.99 -11.28
C ARG A 17 2.77 3.36 -12.00
N ASP A 18 2.57 2.24 -12.69
CA ASP A 18 3.62 1.42 -13.34
C ASP A 18 4.78 1.02 -12.40
N TYR A 19 4.42 0.63 -11.18
CA TYR A 19 5.31 0.00 -10.20
C TYR A 19 5.07 -1.51 -10.17
N HIS A 20 6.13 -2.28 -10.36
CA HIS A 20 6.14 -3.73 -10.17
C HIS A 20 6.81 -4.03 -8.84
N MET A 21 6.02 -4.43 -7.85
CA MET A 21 6.47 -4.47 -6.47
C MET A 21 6.50 -5.90 -5.94
N THR A 22 7.63 -6.29 -5.36
CA THR A 22 7.80 -7.51 -4.59
C THR A 22 7.83 -7.15 -3.11
N ALA A 23 6.94 -7.74 -2.33
CA ALA A 23 6.84 -7.53 -0.89
C ALA A 23 7.04 -8.85 -0.14
N GLU A 24 7.79 -8.78 0.96
CA GLU A 24 8.02 -9.91 1.86
C GLU A 24 7.78 -9.45 3.29
N ILE A 25 6.95 -10.19 4.03
CA ILE A 25 6.69 -9.94 5.45
C ILE A 25 7.25 -11.11 6.26
N ALA A 26 8.08 -10.80 7.26
CA ALA A 26 8.43 -11.76 8.31
C ALA A 26 7.42 -11.63 9.46
N ALA A 27 6.79 -12.73 9.86
CA ALA A 27 5.88 -12.79 10.99
C ALA A 27 6.03 -14.10 11.76
N ASP A 28 5.66 -14.09 13.04
CA ASP A 28 5.50 -15.34 13.80
C ASP A 28 4.17 -16.04 13.47
N ARG A 29 4.01 -17.28 13.97
CA ARG A 29 2.79 -18.08 13.75
C ARG A 29 1.54 -17.45 14.36
N ASP A 30 1.71 -16.59 15.37
CA ASP A 30 0.62 -15.88 16.00
C ASP A 30 0.27 -14.60 15.22
N GLY A 31 0.99 -14.28 14.14
CA GLY A 31 0.72 -13.12 13.29
C GLY A 31 1.32 -11.81 13.78
N LYS A 32 2.30 -11.81 14.69
CA LYS A 32 3.07 -10.59 14.97
C LYS A 32 4.06 -10.35 13.83
N MET A 33 3.90 -9.24 13.14
CA MET A 33 4.78 -8.81 12.04
C MET A 33 6.09 -8.22 12.60
N GLN A 34 7.22 -8.68 12.08
CA GLN A 34 8.56 -8.40 12.59
C GLN A 34 9.43 -7.59 11.61
N ALA A 35 9.29 -7.84 10.30
CA ALA A 35 10.04 -7.11 9.29
C ALA A 35 9.28 -7.03 7.96
N LEU A 36 9.53 -5.94 7.22
CA LEU A 36 9.05 -5.75 5.85
C LEU A 36 10.25 -5.56 4.92
N ARG A 37 10.32 -6.32 3.82
CA ARG A 37 11.26 -6.07 2.72
C ARG A 37 10.50 -5.80 1.43
N VAL A 38 10.87 -4.74 0.73
CA VAL A 38 10.24 -4.33 -0.53
C VAL A 38 11.30 -4.10 -1.60
N LYS A 39 11.08 -4.69 -2.77
CA LYS A 39 11.84 -4.42 -4.00
C LYS A 39 10.89 -3.97 -5.09
N THR A 40 11.19 -2.85 -5.73
CA THR A 40 10.30 -2.28 -6.74
C THR A 40 11.05 -1.96 -8.03
N LEU A 41 10.51 -2.43 -9.15
CA LEU A 41 10.90 -1.95 -10.48
C LEU A 41 9.89 -0.89 -10.94
N ALA A 42 10.38 0.32 -11.20
CA ALA A 42 9.59 1.47 -11.61
C ALA A 42 9.83 1.78 -13.10
N ASP A 43 8.81 1.61 -13.93
CA ASP A 43 8.86 2.08 -15.31
C ASP A 43 8.59 3.59 -15.33
N HIS A 44 9.50 4.38 -15.88
CA HIS A 44 9.39 5.84 -15.96
C HIS A 44 9.09 6.35 -17.39
N GLY A 45 8.93 5.46 -18.37
CA GLY A 45 8.85 5.83 -19.77
C GLY A 45 10.20 6.32 -20.32
N ALA A 46 10.18 7.08 -21.41
CA ALA A 46 11.40 7.44 -22.14
C ALA A 46 12.26 8.50 -21.43
N PHE A 47 11.64 9.29 -20.53
CA PHE A 47 12.30 10.35 -19.78
C PHE A 47 11.81 10.35 -18.34
N ASN A 48 12.68 10.69 -17.39
CA ASN A 48 12.24 10.82 -16.01
C ASN A 48 11.59 12.20 -15.81
N ALA A 49 10.27 12.25 -16.00
CA ALA A 49 9.44 13.43 -15.74
C ALA A 49 8.55 13.27 -14.50
N ALA A 50 8.91 12.36 -13.58
CA ALA A 50 8.16 12.15 -12.35
C ALA A 50 8.16 13.43 -11.48
N ALA A 51 6.98 14.02 -11.27
CA ALA A 51 6.82 15.24 -10.49
C ALA A 51 6.95 14.97 -8.99
N GLN A 52 8.13 15.15 -8.40
CA GLN A 52 8.40 14.84 -7.00
C GLN A 52 9.40 15.81 -6.37
N PRO A 53 9.44 15.92 -5.02
CA PRO A 53 10.50 16.67 -4.35
C PRO A 53 11.88 16.15 -4.77
N THR A 54 12.82 17.04 -5.01
CA THR A 54 14.09 16.73 -5.69
C THR A 54 14.95 15.67 -5.00
N LYS A 55 14.78 15.48 -3.69
CA LYS A 55 15.51 14.48 -2.88
C LYS A 55 14.80 13.13 -2.77
N PHE A 56 13.63 12.98 -3.39
CA PHE A 56 12.78 11.81 -3.24
C PHE A 56 12.49 11.19 -4.62
N PRO A 57 13.46 10.46 -5.22
CA PRO A 57 13.34 9.91 -6.57
C PRO A 57 12.22 8.86 -6.73
N ALA A 58 11.73 8.30 -5.62
CA ALA A 58 10.58 7.40 -5.53
C ALA A 58 9.41 8.01 -4.73
N GLY A 59 9.33 9.34 -4.66
CA GLY A 59 8.35 10.04 -3.84
C GLY A 59 8.40 9.64 -2.36
N LEU A 60 7.23 9.48 -1.75
CA LEU A 60 7.03 9.07 -0.37
C LEU A 60 6.77 7.55 -0.25
N PHE A 61 7.21 6.75 -1.23
CA PHE A 61 6.97 5.29 -1.26
C PHE A 61 7.45 4.56 0.01
N SER A 62 8.47 5.10 0.68
CA SER A 62 8.99 4.58 1.96
C SER A 62 8.00 4.67 3.14
N ILE A 63 6.78 5.17 2.93
CA ILE A 63 5.66 4.99 3.88
C ILE A 63 5.04 3.58 3.81
N CYS A 64 5.58 2.67 2.99
CA CYS A 64 5.04 1.34 2.73
C CYS A 64 5.01 0.37 3.92
N THR A 65 5.51 0.76 5.11
CA THR A 65 5.19 0.03 6.36
C THR A 65 3.75 0.26 6.82
N GLY A 66 3.06 1.26 6.25
CA GLY A 66 1.65 1.54 6.48
C GLY A 66 1.34 1.87 7.94
N SER A 67 0.21 1.35 8.41
CA SER A 67 -0.34 1.55 9.75
C SER A 67 0.25 0.60 10.80
N TYR A 68 1.28 -0.18 10.45
CA TYR A 68 1.74 -1.31 11.24
C TYR A 68 3.06 -1.03 11.96
N ASP A 69 3.16 -1.54 13.20
CA ASP A 69 4.30 -1.38 14.10
C ASP A 69 5.41 -2.37 13.75
N TYR A 70 6.13 -2.10 12.65
CA TYR A 70 7.30 -2.86 12.22
C TYR A 70 8.59 -2.39 12.92
N PRO A 71 9.29 -3.26 13.67
CA PRO A 71 10.60 -2.94 14.25
C PRO A 71 11.68 -2.59 13.21
N THR A 72 11.64 -3.25 12.05
CA THR A 72 12.62 -3.03 10.99
C THR A 72 11.96 -3.17 9.61
N ALA A 73 12.47 -2.43 8.64
CA ALA A 73 12.01 -2.53 7.26
C ALA A 73 13.12 -2.07 6.30
N PHE A 74 13.04 -2.55 5.07
CA PHE A 74 13.89 -2.13 3.96
C PHE A 74 13.06 -1.96 2.70
N CYS A 75 13.29 -0.88 1.96
CA CYS A 75 12.69 -0.66 0.65
C CYS A 75 13.74 -0.17 -0.36
N GLU A 76 13.75 -0.78 -1.54
CA GLU A 76 14.54 -0.34 -2.69
C GLU A 76 13.65 -0.14 -3.93
N VAL A 77 14.04 0.81 -4.78
CA VAL A 77 13.31 1.16 -6.00
C VAL A 77 14.32 1.39 -7.13
N ASP A 78 14.24 0.57 -8.17
CA ASP A 78 15.01 0.72 -9.41
C ASP A 78 14.14 1.39 -10.49
N GLY A 79 14.53 2.58 -10.94
CA GLY A 79 13.88 3.27 -12.04
C GLY A 79 14.48 2.90 -13.38
N VAL A 80 13.64 2.54 -14.36
CA VAL A 80 14.08 2.16 -15.72
C VAL A 80 13.43 3.02 -16.79
N TYR A 81 14.15 3.18 -17.91
CA TYR A 81 13.63 3.84 -19.11
C TYR A 81 13.03 2.82 -20.07
N THR A 82 11.92 3.19 -20.71
CA THR A 82 11.22 2.38 -21.72
C THR A 82 10.66 3.24 -22.85
N ASN A 83 10.18 2.64 -23.95
CA ASN A 83 9.55 3.37 -25.06
C ASN A 83 8.08 3.76 -24.78
N LYS A 84 7.81 4.37 -23.62
CA LYS A 84 6.50 4.89 -23.20
C LYS A 84 6.55 6.39 -22.94
N ALA A 85 5.39 7.05 -22.85
CA ALA A 85 5.31 8.43 -22.39
C ALA A 85 5.86 8.58 -20.96
N PRO A 86 6.48 9.72 -20.62
CA PRO A 86 7.06 9.93 -19.31
C PRO A 86 5.98 10.27 -18.26
N GLY A 87 6.25 10.01 -16.99
CA GLY A 87 5.29 10.27 -15.91
C GLY A 87 5.55 9.47 -14.64
N GLY A 88 4.48 8.93 -14.06
CA GLY A 88 4.49 8.07 -12.89
C GLY A 88 3.80 8.71 -11.67
N ILE A 89 4.13 9.97 -11.38
CA ILE A 89 3.53 10.72 -10.26
C ILE A 89 2.36 11.56 -10.77
N ALA A 90 1.18 10.96 -10.77
CA ALA A 90 -0.07 11.63 -11.11
C ALA A 90 -1.25 10.97 -10.39
N TYR A 91 -2.45 11.50 -10.62
CA TYR A 91 -3.72 10.85 -10.28
C TYR A 91 -3.84 10.46 -8.79
N ARG A 92 -3.82 11.50 -7.93
CA ARG A 92 -4.04 11.40 -6.47
C ARG A 92 -3.07 10.46 -5.74
N CYS A 93 -1.86 10.28 -6.28
CA CYS A 93 -0.90 9.34 -5.71
C CYS A 93 -0.18 9.84 -4.45
N SER A 94 -0.28 11.14 -4.14
CA SER A 94 0.49 11.78 -3.06
C SER A 94 1.97 11.41 -3.08
N PHE A 95 2.58 11.38 -4.28
CA PHE A 95 3.95 10.94 -4.52
C PHE A 95 4.19 9.46 -4.15
N ARG A 96 3.59 8.52 -4.88
CA ARG A 96 3.72 7.05 -4.69
C ARG A 96 3.10 6.44 -3.43
N VAL A 97 2.34 7.21 -2.64
CA VAL A 97 1.61 6.68 -1.48
C VAL A 97 0.52 5.70 -1.91
N THR A 98 -0.07 5.88 -3.10
CA THR A 98 -1.03 4.90 -3.64
C THR A 98 -0.43 3.50 -3.82
N GLU A 99 0.79 3.43 -4.31
CA GLU A 99 1.55 2.19 -4.51
C GLU A 99 1.99 1.60 -3.17
N ALA A 100 2.46 2.45 -2.24
CA ALA A 100 2.85 2.04 -0.90
C ALA A 100 1.66 1.43 -0.11
N ALA A 101 0.51 2.11 -0.13
CA ALA A 101 -0.70 1.64 0.54
C ALA A 101 -1.25 0.35 -0.11
N TYR A 102 -1.25 0.29 -1.45
CA TYR A 102 -1.64 -0.93 -2.17
C TYR A 102 -0.76 -2.12 -1.78
N LEU A 103 0.56 -1.93 -1.80
CA LEU A 103 1.52 -2.98 -1.47
C LEU A 103 1.29 -3.55 -0.08
N ILE A 104 1.25 -2.70 0.94
CA ILE A 104 1.20 -3.19 2.32
C ILE A 104 -0.14 -3.82 2.67
N GLU A 105 -1.25 -3.23 2.22
CA GLU A 105 -2.57 -3.79 2.48
C GLU A 105 -2.77 -5.13 1.77
N ARG A 106 -2.26 -5.27 0.54
CA ARG A 106 -2.28 -6.55 -0.18
C ARG A 106 -1.37 -7.58 0.48
N ALA A 107 -0.17 -7.20 0.91
CA ALA A 107 0.76 -8.11 1.56
C ALA A 107 0.20 -8.62 2.90
N VAL A 108 -0.46 -7.77 3.67
CA VAL A 108 -1.13 -8.16 4.92
C VAL A 108 -2.31 -9.11 4.66
N ASP A 109 -3.11 -8.89 3.61
CA ASP A 109 -4.16 -9.85 3.25
C ASP A 109 -3.59 -11.21 2.83
N VAL A 110 -2.50 -11.24 2.07
CA VAL A 110 -1.81 -12.48 1.70
C VAL A 110 -1.26 -13.19 2.93
N LEU A 111 -0.63 -12.46 3.85
CA LEU A 111 -0.15 -13.03 5.12
C LEU A 111 -1.30 -13.60 5.96
N ALA A 112 -2.45 -12.92 6.01
CA ALA A 112 -3.63 -13.42 6.73
C ALA A 112 -4.11 -14.75 6.14
N LEU A 113 -4.11 -14.89 4.81
CA LEU A 113 -4.44 -16.14 4.13
C LEU A 113 -3.45 -17.26 4.50
N ASP A 114 -2.15 -16.98 4.45
CA ASP A 114 -1.10 -17.96 4.78
C ASP A 114 -1.18 -18.44 6.24
N LEU A 115 -1.48 -17.51 7.15
CA LEU A 115 -1.66 -17.80 8.58
C LEU A 115 -3.05 -18.36 8.93
N LYS A 116 -3.99 -18.40 7.96
CA LYS A 116 -5.41 -18.73 8.19
C LYS A 116 -6.04 -17.88 9.31
N MET A 117 -5.70 -16.60 9.33
CA MET A 117 -6.18 -15.63 10.30
C MET A 117 -7.22 -14.70 9.65
N ASP A 118 -8.17 -14.18 10.44
CA ASP A 118 -9.02 -13.11 9.94
C ASP A 118 -8.16 -11.87 9.63
N PRO A 119 -8.28 -11.27 8.42
CA PRO A 119 -7.42 -10.17 8.02
C PRO A 119 -7.66 -8.87 8.80
N ALA A 120 -8.84 -8.67 9.40
CA ALA A 120 -9.06 -7.55 10.31
C ALA A 120 -8.39 -7.79 11.66
N GLU A 121 -8.40 -9.04 12.16
CA GLU A 121 -7.70 -9.40 13.39
C GLU A 121 -6.18 -9.25 13.23
N LEU A 122 -5.60 -9.72 12.12
CA LEU A 122 -4.18 -9.57 11.84
C LEU A 122 -3.77 -8.08 11.83
N ARG A 123 -4.58 -7.21 11.22
CA ARG A 123 -4.33 -5.76 11.21
C ARG A 123 -4.35 -5.18 12.62
N ARG A 124 -5.39 -5.47 13.39
CA ARG A 124 -5.54 -4.97 14.77
C ARG A 124 -4.39 -5.40 15.68
N LYS A 125 -3.92 -6.64 15.52
CA LYS A 125 -2.76 -7.17 16.27
C LYS A 125 -1.46 -6.39 16.00
N ASN A 126 -1.37 -5.72 14.86
CA ASN A 126 -0.13 -5.08 14.40
C ASN A 126 -0.23 -3.57 14.23
N PHE A 127 -1.37 -2.94 14.47
CA PHE A 127 -1.48 -1.49 14.39
C PHE A 127 -0.48 -0.78 15.32
N ILE A 128 -0.01 0.39 14.86
CA ILE A 128 0.69 1.33 15.72
C ILE A 128 -0.29 1.79 16.83
N PRO A 129 0.01 1.55 18.12
CA PRO A 129 -0.84 1.99 19.20
C PRO A 129 -0.95 3.51 19.27
N THR A 130 -2.12 4.04 19.63
CA THR A 130 -2.35 5.50 19.80
C THR A 130 -1.33 6.15 20.74
N SER A 131 -0.86 5.44 21.76
CA SER A 131 0.14 5.92 22.72
C SER A 131 1.56 6.04 22.15
N LYS A 132 1.84 5.49 20.97
CA LYS A 132 3.15 5.61 20.29
C LYS A 132 3.27 6.83 19.39
N PHE A 133 2.21 7.62 19.20
CA PHE A 133 2.29 8.83 18.39
C PHE A 133 2.85 10.02 19.20
N PRO A 134 3.73 10.87 18.62
CA PRO A 134 4.27 10.79 17.25
C PRO A 134 5.18 9.56 17.04
N TYR A 135 4.92 8.79 15.98
CA TYR A 135 5.54 7.48 15.75
C TYR A 135 6.62 7.56 14.68
N LYS A 136 7.86 7.21 15.02
CA LYS A 136 8.96 7.10 14.06
C LYS A 136 8.92 5.73 13.39
N SER A 137 8.54 5.68 12.11
CA SER A 137 8.55 4.45 11.33
C SER A 137 9.97 3.97 11.04
N SER A 138 10.12 2.66 10.82
CA SER A 138 11.41 2.03 10.51
C SER A 138 12.03 2.48 9.18
N LEU A 139 11.25 3.13 8.31
CA LEU A 139 11.71 3.75 7.06
C LEU A 139 11.86 5.28 7.14
N GLY A 140 11.77 5.85 8.34
CA GLY A 140 12.24 7.21 8.62
C GLY A 140 11.17 8.30 8.64
N TRP A 141 9.88 7.98 8.45
CA TRP A 141 8.79 8.95 8.60
C TRP A 141 8.40 9.11 10.07
N THR A 142 8.04 10.32 10.48
CA THR A 142 7.40 10.54 11.79
C THR A 142 5.92 10.79 11.53
N TYR A 143 5.07 9.85 11.96
CA TYR A 143 3.62 10.03 11.89
C TYR A 143 3.19 10.90 13.07
N ASP A 144 2.34 11.88 12.79
CA ASP A 144 1.93 12.90 13.75
C ASP A 144 0.95 12.37 14.79
N SER A 145 -0.13 11.72 14.36
CA SER A 145 -1.18 11.19 15.23
C SER A 145 -1.99 10.08 14.55
N GLY A 146 -2.64 9.22 15.34
CA GLY A 146 -3.50 8.17 14.81
C GLY A 146 -4.21 7.36 15.90
N ASN A 147 -5.47 6.98 15.65
CA ASN A 147 -6.20 5.99 16.44
C ASN A 147 -6.85 4.97 15.50
N TYR A 148 -6.01 4.08 14.96
CA TYR A 148 -6.39 3.12 13.92
C TYR A 148 -7.38 2.08 14.45
N GLU A 149 -7.19 1.63 15.68
CA GLU A 149 -8.08 0.67 16.34
C GLU A 149 -9.51 1.20 16.44
N ALA A 150 -9.69 2.45 16.88
CA ALA A 150 -11.03 3.05 16.97
C ALA A 150 -11.67 3.24 15.59
N ALA A 151 -10.90 3.71 14.60
CA ALA A 151 -11.39 3.89 13.24
C ALA A 151 -11.80 2.54 12.61
N MET A 152 -10.99 1.50 12.77
CA MET A 152 -11.27 0.15 12.29
C MET A 152 -12.53 -0.40 12.95
N LYS A 153 -12.68 -0.24 14.27
CA LYS A 153 -13.89 -0.66 14.98
C LYS A 153 -15.15 -0.03 14.39
N VAL A 154 -15.15 1.30 14.19
CA VAL A 154 -16.29 2.02 13.61
C VAL A 154 -16.61 1.49 12.20
N ALA A 155 -15.60 1.25 11.37
CA ALA A 155 -15.79 0.71 10.03
C ALA A 155 -16.41 -0.70 10.06
N LEU A 156 -15.85 -1.60 10.87
CA LEU A 156 -16.31 -2.99 11.00
C LEU A 156 -17.74 -3.07 11.54
N ASP A 157 -18.09 -2.23 12.51
CA ASP A 157 -19.44 -2.14 13.07
C ASP A 157 -20.44 -1.67 12.00
N LYS A 158 -20.10 -0.60 11.25
CA LYS A 158 -20.99 -0.02 10.23
C LYS A 158 -21.29 -0.96 9.07
N ILE A 159 -20.34 -1.80 8.68
CA ILE A 159 -20.53 -2.75 7.57
C ILE A 159 -21.09 -4.10 8.03
N GLY A 160 -21.23 -4.33 9.35
CA GLY A 160 -21.61 -5.64 9.87
C GLY A 160 -20.60 -6.72 9.50
N TYR A 161 -19.31 -6.47 9.75
CA TYR A 161 -18.22 -7.32 9.25
C TYR A 161 -18.37 -8.80 9.62
N GLN A 162 -18.81 -9.10 10.84
CA GLN A 162 -19.01 -10.48 11.30
C GLN A 162 -20.14 -11.17 10.54
N GLN A 163 -21.19 -10.44 10.16
CA GLN A 163 -22.27 -10.94 9.33
C GLN A 163 -21.77 -11.20 7.91
N LEU A 164 -20.97 -10.29 7.34
CA LEU A 164 -20.35 -10.48 6.02
C LEU A 164 -19.41 -11.70 5.99
N ARG A 165 -18.65 -11.96 7.05
CA ARG A 165 -17.80 -13.16 7.16
C ARG A 165 -18.60 -14.45 7.17
N LYS A 166 -19.72 -14.48 7.90
CA LYS A 166 -20.65 -15.64 7.90
C LYS A 166 -21.26 -15.85 6.52
N GLU A 167 -21.77 -14.78 5.90
CA GLU A 167 -22.32 -14.83 4.53
C GLU A 167 -21.29 -15.35 3.53
N GLN A 168 -20.05 -14.86 3.61
CA GLN A 168 -18.95 -15.30 2.77
C GLN A 168 -18.69 -16.81 2.90
N GLU A 169 -18.64 -17.34 4.12
CA GLU A 169 -18.43 -18.76 4.37
C GLU A 169 -19.59 -19.61 3.81
N GLU A 170 -20.83 -19.18 4.03
CA GLU A 170 -22.03 -19.85 3.51
C GLU A 170 -22.06 -19.89 1.98
N LYS A 171 -21.69 -18.79 1.32
CA LYS A 171 -21.60 -18.71 -0.15
C LYS A 171 -20.49 -19.59 -0.71
N ARG A 172 -19.32 -19.60 -0.08
CA ARG A 172 -18.19 -20.46 -0.50
C ARG A 172 -18.55 -21.95 -0.41
N LYS A 173 -19.30 -22.37 0.61
CA LYS A 173 -19.81 -23.76 0.73
C LYS A 173 -20.73 -24.15 -0.44
N LYS A 174 -21.40 -23.17 -1.07
CA LYS A 174 -22.25 -23.36 -2.26
C LYS A 174 -21.48 -23.25 -3.58
N GLY A 175 -20.17 -23.01 -3.55
CA GLY A 175 -19.34 -22.79 -4.75
C GLY A 175 -19.42 -21.37 -5.32
N GLU A 176 -20.00 -20.41 -4.57
CA GLU A 176 -20.07 -19.01 -4.98
C GLU A 176 -18.82 -18.23 -4.55
N LEU A 177 -18.38 -17.28 -5.37
CA LEU A 177 -17.24 -16.42 -5.08
C LEU A 177 -17.69 -15.15 -4.36
N MET A 178 -17.21 -14.96 -3.14
CA MET A 178 -17.32 -13.72 -2.38
C MET A 178 -15.95 -13.36 -1.79
N GLY A 179 -15.48 -12.15 -2.14
CA GLY A 179 -14.30 -11.49 -1.57
C GLY A 179 -14.52 -11.11 -0.11
#